data_AF-A0A1B6KUM4-F1
#
_entry.id   AF-A0A1B6KUM4-F1
#
_cell.length_a   1.000
_cell.length_b   1.000
_cell.length_c   1.000
_cell.angle_alpha   90.00
_cell.angle_beta   90.00
_cell.angle_gamma   90.00
#
_symmetry.space_group_name_H-M   'P 1'
#
loop_
_entity.id
_entity.type
_entity.pdbx_description
1 polymer ?
#
loop_
_entity_poly.entity_id
_entity_poly.type
_entity_poly.pdbx_seq_one_letter_code
_entity_poly.pdbx_strand_id
1 'polypeptide(L)'
;CTCAPGYMGETCNEQCSPGRYGNNCSQTCGHCVSGSSCDIYTGECKGCDLGYLTPHCTEAYVYYSVGPKLSSDEYRKLTIKFYPRNQTLGHGTAKLYQIQYRKEDQDWITYASKVMPTQVVIADFTMPVDEVVETIEGLEDGVFYEVRVLFLDSSYHKYDGELVKVTKEQTKCDIPEYFDYNVQTVTNTTSFTFSWAYNNRTEHWCPVESYEVAWKEGWHWLTDFTSDTSFTLTDFLPATKVLFKVRAKPPLVFA
;
A
#
# COMPACT_ATOMS: atom_id res chain seq x y z
N CYS A 1 37.07 43.62 -5.11
CA CYS A 1 37.36 42.18 -5.26
C CYS A 1 36.30 41.39 -4.52
N THR A 2 35.97 40.19 -4.99
CA THR A 2 35.07 39.23 -4.32
C THR A 2 35.89 38.08 -3.76
N CYS A 3 35.54 37.59 -2.57
CA CYS A 3 36.22 36.45 -1.98
C CYS A 3 35.95 35.16 -2.75
N ALA A 4 36.88 34.20 -2.65
CA ALA A 4 36.67 32.86 -3.18
C ALA A 4 35.48 32.16 -2.48
N PRO A 5 34.83 31.18 -3.13
CA PRO A 5 33.78 30.38 -2.49
C PRO A 5 34.24 29.80 -1.15
N GLY A 6 33.36 29.78 -0.15
CA GLY A 6 33.68 29.28 1.18
C GLY A 6 34.32 30.31 2.11
N TYR A 7 34.58 31.53 1.64
CA TYR A 7 35.18 32.62 2.43
C TYR A 7 34.43 33.95 2.32
N MET A 8 34.56 34.79 3.34
CA MET A 8 34.00 36.13 3.48
C MET A 8 34.92 37.07 4.29
N GLY A 9 34.46 38.30 4.52
CA GLY A 9 35.17 39.35 5.25
C GLY A 9 35.98 40.28 4.34
N GLU A 10 36.42 41.42 4.88
CA GLU A 10 37.16 42.44 4.10
C GLU A 10 38.48 41.91 3.51
N THR A 11 39.07 40.92 4.17
CA THR A 11 40.34 40.29 3.75
C THR A 11 40.18 38.86 3.21
N CYS A 12 38.95 38.35 3.10
CA CYS A 12 38.64 37.00 2.61
C CYS A 12 39.26 35.84 3.42
N ASN A 13 39.53 36.06 4.71
CA ASN A 13 40.13 35.06 5.59
C ASN A 13 39.11 34.35 6.50
N GLU A 14 37.84 34.78 6.50
CA GLU A 14 36.79 34.20 7.33
C GLU A 14 36.10 33.08 6.56
N GLN A 15 36.12 31.85 7.06
CA GLN A 15 35.37 30.75 6.45
C GLN A 15 33.86 30.91 6.65
N CYS A 16 33.07 30.35 5.73
CA CYS A 16 31.62 30.31 5.90
C CYS A 16 31.23 29.55 7.16
N SER A 17 30.34 30.17 7.95
CA SER A 17 29.68 29.50 9.06
C SER A 17 28.90 28.27 8.58
N PRO A 18 28.77 27.23 9.43
CA PRO A 18 27.93 26.06 9.14
C PRO A 18 26.54 26.46 8.62
N GLY A 19 26.10 25.82 7.54
CA GLY A 19 24.83 26.15 6.88
C GLY A 19 24.92 27.21 5.77
N ARG A 20 26.12 27.72 5.45
CA ARG A 20 26.34 28.68 4.35
C ARG A 20 27.49 28.27 3.43
N TYR A 21 27.41 28.68 2.16
CA TYR A 21 28.41 28.37 1.15
C TYR A 21 28.51 29.43 0.05
N GLY A 22 29.45 29.24 -0.87
CA GLY A 22 29.63 30.06 -2.06
C GLY A 22 30.35 31.38 -1.79
N ASN A 23 30.32 32.30 -2.76
CA ASN A 23 31.04 33.58 -2.66
C ASN A 23 30.46 34.45 -1.54
N ASN A 24 31.34 34.96 -0.67
CA ASN A 24 30.97 35.74 0.51
C ASN A 24 29.92 35.05 1.39
N CYS A 25 29.81 33.72 1.36
CA CYS A 25 28.86 32.94 2.17
C CYS A 25 27.39 33.38 1.99
N SER A 26 27.07 33.84 0.78
CA SER A 26 25.77 34.42 0.43
C SER A 26 24.67 33.38 0.23
N GLN A 27 25.04 32.11 0.04
CA GLN A 27 24.09 31.02 -0.20
C GLN A 27 23.91 30.20 1.08
N THR A 28 22.70 29.67 1.27
CA THR A 28 22.34 28.82 2.41
C THR A 28 22.25 27.37 1.97
N CYS A 29 22.75 26.44 2.79
CA CYS A 29 22.59 25.01 2.55
C CYS A 29 21.10 24.62 2.46
N GLY A 30 20.81 23.59 1.66
CA GLY A 30 19.49 22.97 1.63
C GLY A 30 19.24 22.04 2.81
N HIS A 31 18.28 21.13 2.65
CA HIS A 31 17.88 20.13 3.63
C HIS A 31 18.83 18.92 3.64
N CYS A 32 20.08 19.15 4.03
CA CYS A 32 21.05 18.07 4.23
C CYS A 32 20.65 17.19 5.43
N VAL A 33 20.97 15.89 5.38
CA VAL A 33 20.60 14.91 6.42
C VAL A 33 20.97 15.38 7.83
N SER A 34 19.98 15.42 8.72
CA SER A 34 20.13 15.48 10.19
C SER A 34 21.18 16.49 10.69
N GLY A 35 21.11 17.73 10.22
CA GLY A 35 21.97 18.82 10.70
C GLY A 35 23.41 18.80 10.19
N SER A 36 23.74 17.94 9.23
CA SER A 36 24.99 18.06 8.48
C SER A 36 25.00 19.38 7.69
N SER A 37 26.14 20.08 7.71
CA SER A 37 26.32 21.25 6.84
C SER A 37 26.75 20.80 5.44
N CYS A 38 26.29 21.53 4.43
CA CYS A 38 26.78 21.37 3.08
C CYS A 38 28.25 21.82 2.97
N ASP A 39 28.92 21.37 1.92
CA ASP A 39 30.28 21.80 1.60
C ASP A 39 30.35 23.33 1.40
N ILE A 40 31.28 24.00 2.08
CA ILE A 40 31.34 25.47 2.09
C ILE A 40 31.70 26.08 0.73
N TYR A 41 32.31 25.30 -0.16
CA TYR A 41 32.73 25.75 -1.49
C TYR A 41 31.62 25.57 -2.52
N THR A 42 31.03 24.38 -2.54
CA THR A 42 30.12 23.91 -3.58
C THR A 42 28.65 23.95 -3.16
N GLY A 43 28.37 23.86 -1.86
CA GLY A 43 27.02 23.74 -1.34
C GLY A 43 26.45 22.34 -1.42
N GLU A 44 27.25 21.33 -1.77
CA GLU A 44 26.79 19.94 -1.87
C GLU A 44 26.61 19.32 -0.48
N CYS A 45 25.50 18.61 -0.29
CA CYS A 45 25.25 17.82 0.89
C CYS A 45 25.77 16.39 0.68
N LYS A 46 26.24 15.75 1.76
CA LYS A 46 26.58 14.31 1.73
C LYS A 46 25.35 13.41 1.53
N GLY A 47 24.17 13.94 1.79
CA GLY A 47 22.87 13.31 1.56
C GLY A 47 21.76 14.30 1.89
N CYS A 48 20.57 14.06 1.36
CA CYS A 48 19.38 14.89 1.60
C CYS A 48 18.41 14.22 2.57
N ASP A 49 17.67 15.04 3.33
CA ASP A 49 16.47 14.57 4.02
C ASP A 49 15.48 13.96 3.01
N LEU A 50 14.59 13.09 3.49
CA LEU A 50 13.60 12.40 2.66
C LEU A 50 12.75 13.41 1.87
N GLY A 51 12.59 13.16 0.58
CA GLY A 51 11.81 14.02 -0.32
C GLY A 51 12.59 15.18 -0.93
N TYR A 52 13.90 15.29 -0.75
CA TYR A 52 14.75 16.33 -1.37
C TYR A 52 15.69 15.78 -2.46
N LEU A 53 15.97 16.63 -3.45
CA LEU A 53 16.82 16.35 -4.61
C LEU A 53 18.30 16.56 -4.28
N THR A 54 19.12 15.57 -4.61
CA THR A 54 20.58 15.70 -4.57
C THR A 54 21.08 16.57 -5.73
N PRO A 55 22.28 17.18 -5.61
CA PRO A 55 23.21 17.11 -4.48
C PRO A 55 23.03 18.23 -3.43
N HIS A 56 22.29 19.30 -3.73
CA HIS A 56 22.20 20.48 -2.87
C HIS A 56 21.03 20.45 -1.87
N CYS A 57 20.08 19.54 -2.05
CA CYS A 57 18.90 19.40 -1.19
C CYS A 57 18.07 20.68 -1.04
N THR A 58 18.16 21.57 -2.03
CA THR A 58 17.44 22.85 -2.07
C THR A 58 16.05 22.70 -2.68
N GLU A 59 15.86 21.69 -3.53
CA GLU A 59 14.59 21.40 -4.20
C GLU A 59 14.00 20.11 -3.63
N ALA A 60 12.67 20.09 -3.47
CA ALA A 60 11.93 18.93 -3.00
C ALA A 60 11.15 18.29 -4.14
N TYR A 61 11.09 16.96 -4.15
CA TYR A 61 10.16 16.23 -5.00
C TYR A 61 8.72 16.59 -4.67
N VAL A 62 7.83 16.44 -5.65
CA VAL A 62 6.40 16.45 -5.40
C VAL A 62 5.96 15.04 -5.10
N TYR A 63 5.28 14.83 -3.98
CA TYR A 63 4.71 13.52 -3.65
C TYR A 63 3.29 13.65 -3.11
N TYR A 64 2.51 12.59 -3.32
CA TYR A 64 1.17 12.48 -2.78
C TYR A 64 1.26 11.85 -1.38
N SER A 65 1.11 12.69 -0.35
CA SER A 65 1.32 12.30 1.05
C SER A 65 0.10 11.63 1.69
N VAL A 66 -0.93 11.39 0.91
CA VAL A 66 -2.18 10.74 1.34
C VAL A 66 -2.41 9.52 0.46
N GLY A 67 -2.87 8.43 1.05
CA GLY A 67 -3.17 7.23 0.28
C GLY A 67 -4.41 7.46 -0.60
N PRO A 68 -4.48 6.91 -1.82
CA PRO A 68 -5.71 6.97 -2.60
C PRO A 68 -6.85 6.25 -1.87
N LYS A 69 -8.09 6.68 -2.06
CA LYS A 69 -9.25 5.92 -1.62
C LYS A 69 -9.46 4.77 -2.59
N LEU A 70 -9.59 3.56 -2.05
CA LEU A 70 -9.82 2.35 -2.82
C LEU A 70 -11.26 1.87 -2.59
N SER A 71 -11.87 1.28 -3.62
CA SER A 71 -13.09 0.50 -3.47
C SER A 71 -13.09 -0.68 -4.45
N SER A 72 -13.51 -1.85 -3.96
CA SER A 72 -13.70 -3.05 -4.78
C SER A 72 -15.17 -3.50 -4.73
N ASP A 73 -16.01 -2.74 -5.42
CA ASP A 73 -17.46 -2.98 -5.46
C ASP A 73 -17.84 -4.05 -6.52
N GLU A 74 -16.95 -4.26 -7.49
CA GLU A 74 -17.06 -5.20 -8.61
C GLU A 74 -15.94 -6.26 -8.56
N TYR A 75 -16.24 -7.48 -9.02
CA TYR A 75 -15.25 -8.57 -9.09
C TYR A 75 -14.12 -8.22 -10.06
N ARG A 76 -12.90 -8.65 -9.71
CA ARG A 76 -11.67 -8.41 -10.51
C ARG A 76 -11.38 -6.95 -10.81
N LYS A 77 -12.00 -6.01 -10.08
CA LYS A 77 -11.85 -4.57 -10.27
C LYS A 77 -11.50 -3.86 -8.98
N LEU A 78 -10.61 -2.89 -9.09
CA LEU A 78 -10.24 -1.99 -8.01
C LEU A 78 -10.33 -0.55 -8.49
N THR A 79 -11.27 0.20 -7.92
CA THR A 79 -11.46 1.61 -8.21
C THR A 79 -10.58 2.45 -7.29
N ILE A 80 -9.88 3.41 -7.88
CA ILE A 80 -8.89 4.27 -7.24
C ILE A 80 -9.39 5.69 -7.37
N LYS A 81 -9.56 6.38 -6.24
CA LYS A 81 -9.97 7.79 -6.18
C LYS A 81 -8.94 8.60 -5.42
N PHE A 82 -8.44 9.68 -6.02
CA PHE A 82 -7.49 10.58 -5.35
C PHE A 82 -7.62 12.01 -5.86
N TYR A 83 -7.09 12.95 -5.09
CA TYR A 83 -7.23 14.38 -5.34
C TYR A 83 -5.85 15.01 -5.59
N PRO A 84 -5.40 15.17 -6.84
CA PRO A 84 -4.01 15.54 -7.12
C PRO A 84 -3.60 16.96 -6.71
N ARG A 85 -4.58 17.86 -6.49
CA ARG A 85 -4.35 19.26 -6.13
C ARG A 85 -4.55 19.57 -4.63
N ASN A 86 -5.15 18.64 -3.89
CA ASN A 86 -5.34 18.77 -2.45
C ASN A 86 -4.36 17.82 -1.76
N GLN A 87 -3.70 18.28 -0.70
CA GLN A 87 -2.85 17.44 0.16
C GLN A 87 -1.54 16.97 -0.51
N THR A 88 -0.95 17.83 -1.35
CA THR A 88 0.43 17.68 -1.80
C THR A 88 1.40 18.33 -0.80
N LEU A 89 2.47 17.61 -0.48
CA LEU A 89 3.62 18.16 0.23
C LEU A 89 4.80 18.24 -0.74
N GLY A 90 5.62 19.29 -0.59
CA GLY A 90 6.76 19.58 -1.46
C GLY A 90 6.70 20.95 -2.13
N HIS A 91 7.80 21.33 -2.79
CA HIS A 91 7.99 22.65 -3.41
C HIS A 91 7.84 22.67 -4.95
N GLY A 92 7.56 21.53 -5.58
CA GLY A 92 7.44 21.41 -7.04
C GLY A 92 6.00 21.47 -7.59
N THR A 93 5.88 21.49 -8.92
CA THR A 93 4.58 21.38 -9.63
C THR A 93 4.51 20.06 -10.39
N ALA A 94 3.66 19.13 -9.94
CA ALA A 94 3.44 17.87 -10.64
C ALA A 94 2.82 18.10 -12.03
N LYS A 95 3.37 17.41 -13.04
CA LYS A 95 2.88 17.45 -14.43
C LYS A 95 2.27 16.13 -14.85
N LEU A 96 2.71 15.03 -14.25
CA LEU A 96 2.18 13.70 -14.49
C LEU A 96 1.87 13.02 -13.16
N TYR A 97 0.96 12.06 -13.21
CA TYR A 97 0.78 11.08 -12.14
C TYR A 97 0.97 9.67 -12.70
N GLN A 98 1.44 8.78 -11.84
CA GLN A 98 1.62 7.37 -12.12
C GLN A 98 0.95 6.55 -11.03
N ILE A 99 0.05 5.65 -11.42
CA ILE A 99 -0.60 4.72 -10.52
C ILE A 99 0.18 3.42 -10.54
N GLN A 100 0.57 2.95 -9.36
CA GLN A 100 1.22 1.68 -9.19
C GLN A 100 0.44 0.81 -8.21
N TYR A 101 0.45 -0.49 -8.46
CA TYR A 101 -0.16 -1.47 -7.58
C TYR A 101 0.75 -2.69 -7.44
N ARG A 102 0.57 -3.45 -6.38
CA ARG A 102 1.23 -4.74 -6.17
C ARG A 102 0.39 -5.65 -5.31
N LYS A 103 0.64 -6.95 -5.39
CA LYS A 103 0.26 -7.88 -4.32
C LYS A 103 1.27 -7.72 -3.18
N GLU A 104 0.85 -8.04 -1.97
CA GLU A 104 1.72 -7.99 -0.78
C GLU A 104 3.06 -8.69 -1.05
N ASP A 105 4.15 -8.03 -0.66
CA ASP A 105 5.55 -8.48 -0.85
C ASP A 105 6.03 -8.69 -2.30
N GLN A 106 5.29 -8.22 -3.30
CA GLN A 106 5.73 -8.23 -4.70
C GLN A 106 6.29 -6.87 -5.16
N ASP A 107 6.89 -6.87 -6.35
CA ASP A 107 7.34 -5.65 -7.01
C ASP A 107 6.16 -4.78 -7.47
N TRP A 108 6.38 -3.46 -7.49
CA TRP A 108 5.40 -2.51 -7.98
C TRP A 108 5.19 -2.61 -9.49
N ILE A 109 3.94 -2.78 -9.89
CA ILE A 109 3.50 -2.77 -11.30
C ILE A 109 2.92 -1.39 -11.61
N THR A 110 3.39 -0.77 -12.70
CA THR A 110 2.81 0.48 -13.20
C THR A 110 1.56 0.17 -14.01
N TYR A 111 0.40 0.63 -13.52
CA TYR A 111 -0.87 0.53 -14.23
C TYR A 111 -0.99 1.61 -15.31
N ALA A 112 -0.83 2.88 -14.91
CA ALA A 112 -1.02 4.02 -15.80
C ALA A 112 -0.04 5.15 -15.48
N SER A 113 0.35 5.90 -16.50
CA SER A 113 1.07 7.17 -16.39
C SER A 113 0.34 8.20 -17.25
N LYS A 114 -0.21 9.25 -16.63
CA LYS A 114 -1.09 10.21 -17.30
C LYS A 114 -0.73 11.64 -16.92
N VAL A 115 -1.13 12.58 -17.78
CA VAL A 115 -0.94 14.01 -17.54
C VAL A 115 -1.86 14.48 -16.42
N MET A 116 -1.36 15.38 -15.57
CA MET A 116 -2.15 16.02 -14.54
C MET A 116 -3.35 16.74 -15.15
N PRO A 117 -4.58 16.49 -14.67
CA PRO A 117 -5.77 17.05 -15.28
C PRO A 117 -5.86 18.56 -14.98
N THR A 118 -5.81 19.38 -16.02
CA THR A 118 -5.76 20.83 -15.87
C THR A 118 -7.14 21.41 -15.59
N GLN A 119 -8.17 21.10 -16.39
CA GLN A 119 -9.57 21.58 -16.28
C GLN A 119 -10.55 20.65 -17.02
N VAL A 120 -11.83 20.61 -16.60
CA VAL A 120 -12.95 20.18 -17.45
C VAL A 120 -13.57 21.43 -18.05
N VAL A 121 -13.79 21.43 -19.37
CA VAL A 121 -14.60 22.45 -20.05
C VAL A 121 -15.99 21.87 -20.24
N ILE A 122 -16.98 22.40 -19.52
CA ILE A 122 -18.40 22.06 -19.73
C ILE A 122 -19.14 23.36 -20.03
N ALA A 123 -19.70 23.48 -21.23
CA ALA A 123 -20.59 24.58 -21.62
C ALA A 123 -20.08 25.98 -21.18
N ASP A 124 -18.85 26.32 -21.58
CA ASP A 124 -18.16 27.59 -21.30
C ASP A 124 -17.73 27.84 -19.84
N PHE A 125 -17.88 26.87 -18.95
CA PHE A 125 -17.28 26.89 -17.61
C PHE A 125 -16.04 25.99 -17.55
N THR A 126 -14.91 26.57 -17.14
CA THR A 126 -13.70 25.83 -16.74
C THR A 126 -13.78 25.48 -15.25
N MET A 127 -13.94 24.20 -14.95
CA MET A 127 -13.86 23.67 -13.57
C MET A 127 -12.56 22.89 -13.39
N PRO A 128 -11.81 23.09 -12.29
CA PRO A 128 -10.68 22.21 -11.99
C PRO A 128 -11.19 20.79 -11.71
N VAL A 129 -10.55 19.79 -12.34
CA VAL A 129 -10.71 18.37 -11.99
C VAL A 129 -10.03 18.14 -10.64
N ASP A 130 -10.76 18.23 -9.55
CA ASP A 130 -10.17 18.01 -8.24
C ASP A 130 -10.04 16.54 -7.89
N GLU A 131 -10.83 15.67 -8.53
CA GLU A 131 -10.87 14.23 -8.31
C GLU A 131 -10.46 13.45 -9.57
N VAL A 132 -9.56 12.49 -9.41
CA VAL A 132 -9.22 11.50 -10.43
C VAL A 132 -9.80 10.16 -10.00
N VAL A 133 -10.49 9.49 -10.94
CA VAL A 133 -11.05 8.15 -10.76
C VAL A 133 -10.49 7.23 -11.84
N GLU A 134 -9.88 6.14 -11.44
CA GLU A 134 -9.33 5.10 -12.32
C GLU A 134 -9.75 3.73 -11.82
N THR A 135 -9.87 2.75 -12.73
CA THR A 135 -10.23 1.38 -12.36
C THR A 135 -9.21 0.43 -12.94
N ILE A 136 -8.54 -0.35 -12.09
CA ILE A 136 -7.70 -1.47 -12.51
C ILE A 136 -8.63 -2.68 -12.69
N GLU A 137 -8.54 -3.34 -13.84
CA GLU A 137 -9.33 -4.52 -14.18
C GLU A 137 -8.45 -5.77 -14.31
N GLY A 138 -9.07 -6.95 -14.27
CA GLY A 138 -8.37 -8.23 -14.44
C GLY A 138 -7.55 -8.65 -13.20
N LEU A 139 -7.91 -8.15 -12.02
CA LEU A 139 -7.31 -8.56 -10.75
C LEU A 139 -7.85 -9.92 -10.29
N GLU A 140 -7.12 -10.59 -9.40
CA GLU A 140 -7.59 -11.82 -8.76
C GLU A 140 -8.60 -11.50 -7.66
N ASP A 141 -9.65 -12.31 -7.53
CA ASP A 141 -10.68 -12.12 -6.50
C ASP A 141 -10.16 -12.50 -5.10
N GLY A 142 -10.54 -11.73 -4.08
CA GLY A 142 -10.16 -11.97 -2.69
C GLY A 142 -8.69 -11.77 -2.34
N VAL A 143 -7.90 -11.18 -3.24
CA VAL A 143 -6.48 -10.87 -3.02
C VAL A 143 -6.34 -9.44 -2.53
N PHE A 144 -5.40 -9.23 -1.59
CA PHE A 144 -5.04 -7.89 -1.15
C PHE A 144 -4.08 -7.22 -2.13
N TYR A 145 -4.44 -6.02 -2.54
CA TYR A 145 -3.61 -5.16 -3.36
C TYR A 145 -3.25 -3.89 -2.61
N GLU A 146 -1.99 -3.52 -2.72
CA GLU A 146 -1.47 -2.22 -2.28
C GLU A 146 -1.40 -1.29 -3.47
N VAL A 147 -1.86 -0.05 -3.31
CA VAL A 147 -1.87 0.97 -4.36
C VAL A 147 -1.21 2.25 -3.86
N ARG A 148 -0.37 2.83 -4.71
CA ARG A 148 0.21 4.16 -4.50
C ARG A 148 0.10 5.02 -5.74
N VAL A 149 0.13 6.33 -5.52
CA VAL A 149 0.15 7.33 -6.59
C VAL A 149 1.44 8.13 -6.50
N LEU A 150 2.23 8.10 -7.57
CA LEU A 150 3.47 8.86 -7.69
C LEU A 150 3.24 10.09 -8.55
N PHE A 151 3.77 11.23 -8.13
CA PHE A 151 3.76 12.45 -8.94
C PHE A 151 5.12 12.66 -9.58
N LEU A 152 5.09 13.13 -10.82
CA LEU A 152 6.28 13.41 -11.60
C LEU A 152 6.27 14.85 -12.09
N ASP A 153 7.46 15.45 -12.11
CA ASP A 153 7.67 16.78 -12.70
C ASP A 153 7.81 16.71 -14.24
N SER A 154 8.13 17.84 -14.87
CA SER A 154 8.37 17.91 -16.33
C SER A 154 9.60 17.14 -16.81
N SER A 155 10.50 16.79 -15.90
CA SER A 155 11.74 16.05 -16.15
C SER A 155 11.61 14.57 -15.77
N TYR A 156 10.38 14.12 -15.43
CA TYR A 156 10.07 12.76 -15.00
C TYR A 156 10.73 12.34 -13.67
N HIS A 157 11.20 13.29 -12.87
CA HIS A 157 11.65 12.98 -11.51
C HIS A 157 10.45 12.64 -10.64
N LYS A 158 10.61 11.62 -9.79
CA LYS A 158 9.56 11.15 -8.88
C LYS A 158 10.18 10.73 -7.57
N TYR A 159 9.42 10.90 -6.49
CA TYR A 159 9.75 10.31 -5.20
C TYR A 159 8.86 9.09 -4.96
N ASP A 160 9.48 7.94 -4.74
CA ASP A 160 8.81 6.65 -4.53
C ASP A 160 9.20 5.97 -3.21
N GLY A 161 9.77 6.75 -2.29
CA GLY A 161 10.12 6.34 -0.93
C GLY A 161 8.97 6.45 0.08
N GLU A 162 9.31 6.34 1.36
CA GLU A 162 8.38 6.10 2.48
C GLU A 162 7.38 7.24 2.78
N LEU A 163 7.60 8.42 2.23
CA LEU A 163 6.66 9.54 2.37
C LEU A 163 5.42 9.39 1.48
N VAL A 164 5.50 8.57 0.42
CA VAL A 164 4.34 8.21 -0.40
C VAL A 164 3.46 7.24 0.37
N LYS A 165 2.22 7.61 0.61
CA LYS A 165 1.29 6.74 1.33
C LYS A 165 0.68 5.70 0.39
N VAL A 166 0.56 4.51 0.93
CA VAL A 166 0.00 3.32 0.28
C VAL A 166 -1.34 3.03 0.93
N THR A 167 -2.33 2.68 0.12
CA THR A 167 -3.62 2.14 0.61
C THR A 167 -3.70 0.67 0.24
N LYS A 168 -4.19 -0.16 1.16
CA LYS A 168 -4.41 -1.59 0.97
C LYS A 168 -5.92 -1.85 0.89
N GLU A 169 -6.35 -2.68 -0.05
CA GLU A 169 -7.74 -3.08 -0.21
C GLU A 169 -7.83 -4.53 -0.69
N GLN A 170 -8.83 -5.26 -0.23
CA GLN A 170 -9.12 -6.60 -0.72
C GLN A 170 -10.07 -6.51 -1.90
N THR A 171 -9.73 -7.16 -3.01
CA THR A 171 -10.68 -7.30 -4.11
C THR A 171 -11.89 -8.11 -3.69
N LYS A 172 -13.08 -7.71 -4.16
CA LYS A 172 -14.34 -8.41 -3.92
C LYS A 172 -14.21 -9.90 -4.19
N CYS A 173 -14.80 -10.68 -3.29
CA CYS A 173 -14.93 -12.11 -3.46
C CYS A 173 -16.13 -12.61 -2.65
N ASP A 174 -16.62 -13.78 -3.03
CA ASP A 174 -17.70 -14.43 -2.31
C ASP A 174 -17.14 -15.30 -1.18
N ILE A 175 -17.79 -15.24 -0.01
CA ILE A 175 -17.51 -16.14 1.11
C ILE A 175 -18.51 -17.28 1.07
N PRO A 176 -18.09 -18.55 1.16
CA PRO A 176 -19.02 -19.66 1.14
C PRO A 176 -19.94 -19.70 2.34
N GLU A 177 -21.24 -19.49 2.09
CA GLU A 177 -22.24 -19.58 3.15
C GLU A 177 -22.59 -21.04 3.48
N TYR A 178 -22.69 -21.89 2.44
CA TYR A 178 -23.00 -23.32 2.57
C TYR A 178 -22.29 -24.08 1.45
N PHE A 179 -21.25 -24.85 1.78
CA PHE A 179 -20.77 -25.87 0.87
C PHE A 179 -21.15 -27.25 1.37
N ASP A 180 -21.54 -28.08 0.41
CA ASP A 180 -21.54 -29.52 0.54
C ASP A 180 -20.08 -29.98 0.50
N TYR A 181 -19.37 -29.71 1.60
CA TYR A 181 -18.08 -30.31 1.88
C TYR A 181 -18.34 -31.81 1.82
N ASN A 182 -17.81 -32.54 0.83
CA ASN A 182 -17.96 -33.99 0.77
C ASN A 182 -17.29 -34.60 2.00
N VAL A 183 -18.01 -34.65 3.13
CA VAL A 183 -17.42 -34.99 4.41
C VAL A 183 -17.27 -36.49 4.48
N GLN A 184 -16.04 -36.93 4.69
CA GLN A 184 -15.73 -38.32 4.98
C GLN A 184 -15.44 -38.45 6.46
N THR A 185 -15.95 -39.52 7.07
CA THR A 185 -15.77 -39.79 8.49
C THR A 185 -15.05 -41.12 8.66
N VAL A 186 -14.08 -41.14 9.57
CA VAL A 186 -13.35 -42.34 10.00
C VAL A 186 -13.49 -42.41 11.51
N THR A 187 -13.95 -43.55 12.01
CA THR A 187 -14.18 -43.76 13.45
C THR A 187 -13.29 -44.86 14.00
N ASN A 188 -12.85 -44.67 15.24
CA ASN A 188 -12.17 -45.67 16.05
C ASN A 188 -12.93 -45.86 17.38
N THR A 189 -12.42 -46.68 18.30
CA THR A 189 -13.04 -46.98 19.60
C THR A 189 -13.24 -45.74 20.47
N THR A 190 -12.35 -44.74 20.38
CA THR A 190 -12.39 -43.52 21.20
C THR A 190 -12.21 -42.22 20.41
N SER A 191 -12.12 -42.29 19.08
CA SER A 191 -11.89 -41.11 18.23
C SER A 191 -12.79 -41.06 17.01
N PHE A 192 -13.09 -39.84 16.59
CA PHE A 192 -13.90 -39.52 15.43
C PHE A 192 -13.16 -38.49 14.59
N THR A 193 -12.68 -38.89 13.41
CA THR A 193 -12.03 -37.98 12.46
C THR A 193 -12.99 -37.69 11.33
N PHE A 194 -13.18 -36.41 11.02
CA PHE A 194 -13.91 -35.97 9.84
C PHE A 194 -12.99 -35.14 8.95
N SER A 195 -13.12 -35.35 7.65
CA SER A 195 -12.31 -34.69 6.61
C SER A 195 -13.23 -34.18 5.52
N TRP A 196 -12.87 -33.07 4.88
CA TRP A 196 -13.68 -32.43 3.86
C TRP A 196 -12.87 -32.14 2.60
N ALA A 197 -13.54 -32.19 1.46
CA ALA A 197 -13.00 -31.68 0.21
C ALA A 197 -13.60 -30.30 -0.08
N TYR A 198 -12.75 -29.28 -0.24
CA TYR A 198 -13.14 -27.96 -0.69
C TYR A 198 -13.09 -27.91 -2.22
N ASN A 199 -14.26 -27.92 -2.88
CA ASN A 199 -14.35 -27.84 -4.33
C ASN A 199 -14.72 -26.43 -4.76
N ASN A 200 -13.75 -25.68 -5.27
CA ASN A 200 -13.94 -24.32 -5.77
C ASN A 200 -14.66 -24.35 -7.13
N ARG A 201 -15.99 -24.53 -7.15
CA ARG A 201 -16.79 -24.71 -8.39
C ARG A 201 -17.29 -23.42 -9.04
N THR A 202 -17.02 -22.24 -8.47
CA THR A 202 -17.39 -20.96 -9.10
C THR A 202 -16.18 -20.03 -9.22
N GLU A 203 -16.34 -18.95 -9.98
CA GLU A 203 -15.24 -18.16 -10.54
C GLU A 203 -14.71 -17.03 -9.62
N HIS A 204 -15.40 -16.67 -8.52
CA HIS A 204 -15.13 -15.46 -7.71
C HIS A 204 -15.02 -15.68 -6.18
N TRP A 205 -14.61 -16.86 -5.73
CA TRP A 205 -14.51 -17.17 -4.30
C TRP A 205 -13.28 -16.56 -3.64
N CYS A 206 -13.42 -16.17 -2.37
CA CYS A 206 -12.28 -15.78 -1.57
C CYS A 206 -11.34 -16.99 -1.37
N PRO A 207 -10.01 -16.80 -1.38
CA PRO A 207 -9.09 -17.84 -0.96
C PRO A 207 -9.40 -18.22 0.49
N VAL A 208 -9.27 -19.51 0.82
CA VAL A 208 -9.48 -20.00 2.19
C VAL A 208 -8.14 -20.04 2.90
N GLU A 209 -8.06 -19.40 4.08
CA GLU A 209 -6.86 -19.43 4.93
C GLU A 209 -6.99 -20.49 6.02
N SER A 210 -8.19 -20.64 6.59
CA SER A 210 -8.46 -21.59 7.67
C SER A 210 -9.89 -22.12 7.63
N TYR A 211 -10.19 -23.09 8.47
CA TYR A 211 -11.52 -23.66 8.67
C TYR A 211 -11.92 -23.54 10.14
N GLU A 212 -13.10 -23.00 10.38
CA GLU A 212 -13.78 -23.10 11.68
C GLU A 212 -14.53 -24.43 11.70
N VAL A 213 -14.13 -25.32 12.61
CA VAL A 213 -14.82 -26.58 12.88
C VAL A 213 -15.66 -26.40 14.14
N ALA A 214 -16.89 -26.91 14.12
CA ALA A 214 -17.76 -26.86 15.29
C ALA A 214 -18.46 -28.19 15.50
N TRP A 215 -18.55 -28.65 16.74
CA TRP A 215 -19.23 -29.89 17.10
C TRP A 215 -20.09 -29.71 18.34
N LYS A 216 -21.11 -30.56 18.48
CA LYS A 216 -22.08 -30.49 19.56
C LYS A 216 -21.79 -31.51 20.65
N GLU A 217 -21.61 -31.03 21.87
CA GLU A 217 -21.51 -31.84 23.09
C GLU A 217 -22.65 -31.47 24.05
N GLY A 218 -23.56 -32.42 24.28
CA GLY A 218 -24.80 -32.17 25.01
C GLY A 218 -25.65 -31.09 24.33
N TRP A 219 -25.78 -29.93 24.97
CA TRP A 219 -26.55 -28.78 24.47
C TRP A 219 -25.69 -27.68 23.83
N HIS A 220 -24.36 -27.74 23.98
CA HIS A 220 -23.45 -26.67 23.59
C HIS A 220 -22.72 -27.02 22.29
N TRP A 221 -22.44 -25.98 21.51
CA TRP A 221 -21.52 -26.06 20.38
C TRP A 221 -20.14 -25.64 20.87
N LEU A 222 -19.15 -26.50 20.65
CA LEU A 222 -17.74 -26.18 20.78
C LEU A 222 -17.20 -25.84 19.38
N THR A 223 -16.18 -24.99 19.32
CA THR A 223 -15.56 -24.53 18.08
C THR A 223 -14.05 -24.57 18.20
N ASP A 224 -13.38 -24.90 17.10
CA ASP A 224 -11.93 -24.83 16.96
C ASP A 224 -11.56 -24.40 15.54
N PHE A 225 -10.28 -24.11 15.31
CA PHE A 225 -9.76 -23.66 14.02
C PHE A 225 -8.63 -24.57 13.54
N THR A 226 -8.59 -24.85 12.25
CA THR A 226 -7.51 -25.61 11.62
C THR A 226 -7.22 -25.10 10.22
N SER A 227 -5.95 -25.16 9.80
CA SER A 227 -5.54 -24.96 8.41
C SER A 227 -5.66 -26.23 7.57
N ASP A 228 -5.79 -27.39 8.22
CA ASP A 228 -5.90 -28.68 7.55
C ASP A 228 -7.33 -28.94 7.07
N THR A 229 -7.49 -29.88 6.14
CA THR A 229 -8.80 -30.33 5.63
C THR A 229 -9.38 -31.51 6.41
N SER A 230 -8.93 -31.70 7.65
CA SER A 230 -9.42 -32.75 8.55
C SER A 230 -9.29 -32.33 10.00
N PHE A 231 -10.17 -32.87 10.85
CA PHE A 231 -10.15 -32.63 12.28
C PHE A 231 -10.51 -33.91 13.04
N THR A 232 -9.80 -34.16 14.14
CA THR A 232 -9.99 -35.37 14.96
C THR A 232 -10.47 -35.00 16.35
N LEU A 233 -11.60 -35.57 16.73
CA LEU A 233 -12.14 -35.52 18.08
C LEU A 233 -11.75 -36.80 18.83
N THR A 234 -11.29 -36.65 20.07
CA THR A 234 -10.88 -37.76 20.95
C THR A 234 -11.81 -37.86 22.17
N ASP A 235 -11.68 -38.95 22.92
CA ASP A 235 -12.35 -39.17 24.21
C ASP A 235 -13.87 -39.36 24.12
N PHE A 236 -14.35 -39.88 22.99
CA PHE A 236 -15.75 -40.25 22.79
C PHE A 236 -16.03 -41.71 23.18
N LEU A 237 -17.17 -41.97 23.81
CA LEU A 237 -17.63 -43.33 24.08
C LEU A 237 -18.18 -44.00 22.80
N PRO A 238 -18.06 -45.34 22.64
CA PRO A 238 -18.70 -46.06 21.55
C PRO A 238 -20.21 -45.77 21.45
N ALA A 239 -20.72 -45.69 20.22
CA ALA A 239 -22.12 -45.35 19.91
C ALA A 239 -22.59 -43.93 20.27
N THR A 240 -21.67 -43.00 20.55
CA THR A 240 -22.01 -41.58 20.69
C THR A 240 -22.37 -40.97 19.34
N LYS A 241 -23.48 -40.22 19.27
CA LYS A 241 -23.86 -39.44 18.08
C LYS A 241 -23.26 -38.03 18.18
N VAL A 242 -22.41 -37.67 17.23
CA VAL A 242 -21.80 -36.34 17.15
C VAL A 242 -22.45 -35.58 15.98
N LEU A 243 -22.86 -34.33 16.24
CA LEU A 243 -23.21 -33.37 15.20
C LEU A 243 -22.03 -32.43 15.03
N PHE A 244 -21.62 -32.18 13.79
CA PHE A 244 -20.54 -31.25 13.49
C PHE A 244 -20.87 -30.43 12.24
N LYS A 245 -20.15 -29.33 12.06
CA LYS A 245 -20.18 -28.47 10.88
C LYS A 245 -18.80 -27.86 10.66
N VAL A 246 -18.48 -27.56 9.42
CA VAL A 246 -17.23 -26.91 9.02
C VAL A 246 -17.56 -25.67 8.20
N ARG A 247 -16.81 -24.59 8.42
CA ARG A 247 -16.96 -23.34 7.70
C ARG A 247 -15.58 -22.84 7.27
N ALA A 248 -15.39 -22.67 5.97
CA ALA A 248 -14.21 -21.99 5.43
C ALA A 248 -14.13 -20.54 5.92
N LYS A 249 -12.93 -20.11 6.27
CA LYS A 249 -12.61 -18.76 6.70
C LYS A 249 -11.59 -18.17 5.72
N PRO A 250 -11.98 -17.10 4.99
CA PRO A 250 -11.01 -16.37 4.18
C PRO A 250 -10.05 -15.57 5.07
N PRO A 251 -8.94 -15.07 4.49
CA PRO A 251 -8.01 -14.21 5.20
C PRO A 251 -8.74 -13.07 5.90
N LEU A 252 -8.47 -12.90 7.19
CA LEU A 252 -9.19 -11.95 8.03
C LEU A 252 -9.10 -10.53 7.45
N VAL A 253 -10.27 -9.90 7.34
CA VAL A 253 -10.41 -8.45 7.25
C VAL A 253 -10.04 -7.89 8.63
N PHE A 254 -9.07 -6.98 8.70
CA PHE A 254 -9.03 -6.08 9.86
C PHE A 254 -10.31 -5.25 9.80
N ALA A 255 -11.19 -5.51 10.76
CA ALA A 255 -12.52 -4.91 10.93
C ALA A 255 -12.54 -3.39 10.85
#